data_AF-A0A955XD63-F1
#
_entry.id   AF-A0A955XD63-F1
#
_cell.length_a   1.000
_cell.length_b   1.000
_cell.length_c   1.000
_cell.angle_alpha   90.00
_cell.angle_beta   90.00
_cell.angle_gamma   90.00
#
_symmetry.space_group_name_H-M   'P 1'
#
loop_
_entity.id
_entity.type
_entity.pdbx_description
1 polymer ?
#
loop_
_entity_poly.entity_id
_entity_poly.type
_entity_poly.pdbx_seq_one_letter_code
_entity_poly.pdbx_strand_id
1 'polypeptide(L)'
;MKKIHSQRYKSVETRYMEDREQVFAGLRNASRRDFLKLSAAAMGGALASGVDIHPHSFQPVSVANAAGDVSFRFAYISDSHLYKKDLNDRFVRSLLRAVDDVNNMDPQPDFVFFGGDLAQLGQREELDLGAEILKAVKAPVKMMVGEHDWYLDLGERWRELFGADQHSWDHKGVHFVVLNSVVEKDFWTARGLSPMERMQTVAGLDNGVQSPFTVGDANRAWLKKDLEKVSSKTPLVVFSHSPLYKLYKNWNFWTDDAEDVQAILRRFENVTVIHGHTHQLLTNQIGNISFHGLLSTAWPWPYAPEGMPQMTIEMGRANPFDPQDGCGNGLVAVHTDGLVDKVYNLWNRNPVKVTRTYMKSGGKKDRPAVPVLKTY
;
A
#
# COMPACT_ATOMS: atom_id res chain seq x y z
N MET A 1 -40.78 -33.30 -19.67
CA MET A 1 -39.47 -32.83 -19.21
C MET A 1 -39.54 -31.32 -18.92
N LYS A 2 -39.52 -30.90 -17.66
CA LYS A 2 -39.52 -29.47 -17.29
C LYS A 2 -38.11 -28.90 -17.46
N LYS A 3 -37.98 -27.83 -18.26
CA LYS A 3 -36.74 -27.05 -18.40
C LYS A 3 -36.41 -26.37 -17.07
N ILE A 4 -35.31 -26.75 -16.44
CA ILE A 4 -34.76 -26.04 -15.27
C ILE A 4 -34.12 -24.75 -15.80
N HIS A 5 -34.71 -23.60 -15.49
CA HIS A 5 -34.06 -22.30 -15.68
C HIS A 5 -32.98 -22.14 -14.62
N SER A 6 -31.72 -22.19 -15.03
CA SER A 6 -30.59 -21.73 -14.23
C SER A 6 -30.74 -20.22 -14.04
N GLN A 7 -31.15 -19.78 -12.84
CA GLN A 7 -30.95 -18.40 -12.44
C GLN A 7 -29.44 -18.18 -12.33
N ARG A 8 -28.86 -17.37 -13.23
CA ARG A 8 -27.50 -16.86 -13.07
C ARG A 8 -27.49 -15.93 -11.87
N TYR A 9 -27.02 -16.42 -10.73
CA TYR A 9 -26.73 -15.58 -9.58
C TYR A 9 -25.62 -14.61 -9.99
N LYS A 10 -25.94 -13.32 -10.07
CA LYS A 10 -24.94 -12.27 -10.23
C LYS A 10 -24.07 -12.23 -8.98
N SER A 11 -22.76 -12.15 -9.15
CA SER A 11 -21.83 -11.99 -8.02
C SER A 11 -22.16 -10.71 -7.26
N VAL A 12 -21.80 -10.65 -5.98
CA VAL A 12 -21.94 -9.43 -5.15
C VAL A 12 -21.22 -8.25 -5.82
N GLU A 13 -20.08 -8.51 -6.45
CA GLU A 13 -19.28 -7.53 -7.19
C GLU A 13 -20.01 -7.02 -8.45
N THR A 14 -20.66 -7.91 -9.22
CA THR A 14 -21.49 -7.51 -10.38
C THR A 14 -22.66 -6.65 -9.94
N ARG A 15 -23.32 -6.98 -8.83
CA ARG A 15 -24.40 -6.18 -8.27
C ARG A 15 -23.90 -4.81 -7.82
N TYR A 16 -22.77 -4.77 -7.11
CA TYR A 16 -22.15 -3.52 -6.67
C TYR A 16 -21.78 -2.58 -7.84
N MET A 17 -21.20 -3.13 -8.92
CA MET A 17 -20.85 -2.34 -10.10
C MET A 17 -22.09 -1.82 -10.85
N GLU A 18 -23.13 -2.65 -10.98
CA GLU A 18 -24.41 -2.26 -11.59
C GLU A 18 -25.14 -1.21 -10.75
N ASP A 19 -25.19 -1.37 -9.42
CA ASP A 19 -25.79 -0.41 -8.49
C ASP A 19 -25.04 0.93 -8.54
N ARG A 20 -23.70 0.88 -8.61
CA ARG A 20 -22.85 2.06 -8.77
C ARG A 20 -23.10 2.78 -10.10
N GLU A 21 -23.15 2.06 -11.22
CA GLU A 21 -23.48 2.65 -12.52
C GLU A 21 -24.89 3.27 -12.53
N GLN A 22 -25.88 2.63 -11.92
CA GLN A 22 -27.23 3.17 -11.80
C GLN A 22 -27.26 4.45 -10.97
N VAL A 23 -26.51 4.52 -9.88
CA VAL A 23 -26.38 5.74 -9.06
C VAL A 23 -25.75 6.88 -9.86
N PHE A 24 -24.67 6.62 -10.60
CA PHE A 24 -24.01 7.64 -11.42
C PHE A 24 -24.85 8.05 -12.65
N ALA A 25 -25.58 7.13 -13.26
CA ALA A 25 -26.53 7.43 -14.33
C ALA A 25 -27.70 8.29 -13.83
N GLY A 26 -28.19 8.03 -12.62
CA GLY A 26 -29.21 8.86 -11.96
C GLY A 26 -28.71 10.27 -11.63
N LEU A 27 -27.45 10.40 -11.17
CA LEU A 27 -26.83 11.68 -10.85
C LEU A 27 -26.58 12.57 -12.09
N ARG A 28 -26.31 11.97 -13.26
CA ARG A 28 -26.15 12.71 -14.52
C ARG A 28 -27.46 13.40 -14.99
N ASN A 29 -28.61 12.92 -14.54
CA ASN A 29 -29.92 13.41 -14.94
C ASN A 29 -30.63 14.24 -13.85
N ALA A 30 -30.00 14.47 -12.69
CA ALA A 30 -30.58 15.22 -11.59
C ALA A 30 -30.31 16.73 -11.72
N SER A 31 -31.33 17.57 -11.48
CA SER A 31 -31.13 19.02 -11.44
C SER A 31 -30.26 19.40 -10.23
N ARG A 32 -29.50 20.51 -10.32
CA ARG A 32 -28.65 21.01 -9.21
C ARG A 32 -29.41 21.19 -7.89
N ARG A 33 -30.73 21.44 -7.96
CA ARG A 33 -31.60 21.59 -6.79
C ARG A 33 -32.01 20.24 -6.18
N ASP A 34 -32.15 19.21 -7.01
CA ASP A 34 -32.46 17.85 -6.56
C ASP A 34 -31.23 17.18 -5.94
N PHE A 35 -30.04 17.45 -6.49
CA PHE A 35 -28.75 17.08 -5.89
C PHE A 35 -28.62 17.63 -4.45
N LEU A 36 -28.86 18.93 -4.25
CA LEU A 36 -28.77 19.56 -2.93
C LEU A 36 -29.80 19.02 -1.92
N LYS A 37 -31.01 18.66 -2.38
CA LYS A 37 -32.03 18.04 -1.54
C LYS A 37 -31.67 16.60 -1.15
N LEU A 38 -31.08 15.84 -2.06
CA LEU A 38 -30.61 14.48 -1.79
C LEU A 38 -29.46 14.48 -0.78
N SER A 39 -28.51 15.43 -0.93
CA SER A 39 -27.42 15.63 0.03
C SER A 39 -27.93 16.05 1.42
N ALA A 40 -28.95 16.93 1.48
CA ALA A 40 -29.55 17.35 2.74
C ALA A 40 -30.35 16.23 3.43
N ALA A 41 -31.05 15.38 2.67
CA ALA A 41 -31.77 14.22 3.21
C ALA A 41 -30.82 13.13 3.72
N ALA A 42 -29.70 12.88 3.02
CA ALA A 42 -28.64 11.97 3.47
C ALA A 42 -27.98 12.48 4.77
N MET A 43 -27.78 13.79 4.89
CA MET A 43 -27.20 14.42 6.08
C MET A 43 -28.18 14.46 7.28
N GLY A 44 -29.49 14.61 7.03
CA GLY A 44 -30.53 14.58 8.06
C GLY A 44 -30.80 13.19 8.66
N GLY A 45 -30.69 12.12 7.86
CA GLY A 45 -30.86 10.73 8.33
C GLY A 45 -29.71 10.21 9.21
N ALA A 46 -28.48 10.68 8.95
CA ALA A 46 -27.28 10.30 9.71
C ALA A 46 -27.24 10.93 11.12
N LEU A 47 -27.71 12.16 11.27
CA LEU A 47 -27.74 12.86 12.57
C LEU A 47 -28.77 12.27 13.55
N ALA A 48 -29.87 11.72 13.06
CA ALA A 48 -30.93 11.15 13.90
C ALA A 48 -30.61 9.74 14.44
N SER A 49 -29.61 9.06 13.89
CA SER A 49 -29.24 7.68 14.25
C SER A 49 -27.90 7.58 14.97
N GLY A 50 -27.14 8.67 15.12
CA GLY A 50 -25.82 8.65 15.77
C GLY A 50 -24.77 7.81 15.05
N VAL A 51 -25.07 7.39 13.81
CA VAL A 51 -24.19 6.59 12.96
C VAL A 51 -23.93 7.39 11.70
N ASP A 52 -22.70 7.87 11.54
CA ASP A 52 -22.19 8.47 10.31
C ASP A 52 -22.12 7.41 9.19
N ILE A 53 -23.26 7.13 8.56
CA ILE A 53 -23.31 6.35 7.32
C ILE A 53 -23.20 7.32 6.16
N HIS A 54 -21.99 7.75 5.86
CA HIS A 54 -21.69 8.31 4.55
C HIS A 54 -21.44 7.16 3.57
N PRO A 55 -22.06 7.14 2.36
CA PRO A 55 -21.69 6.19 1.30
C PRO A 55 -20.34 6.53 0.64
N HIS A 56 -19.48 7.28 1.33
CA HIS A 56 -18.10 7.52 0.96
C HIS A 56 -17.23 6.82 1.99
N SER A 57 -16.39 5.90 1.52
CA SER A 57 -15.37 5.16 2.29
C SER A 57 -14.25 6.05 2.88
N PHE A 58 -14.49 7.35 3.04
CA PHE A 58 -13.50 8.28 3.55
C PHE A 58 -14.17 9.28 4.50
N GLN A 59 -13.76 9.20 5.76
CA GLN A 59 -13.95 10.25 6.74
C GLN A 59 -12.99 11.40 6.39
N PRO A 60 -13.46 12.64 6.14
CA PRO A 60 -12.57 13.77 5.97
C PRO A 60 -11.74 13.95 7.26
N VAL A 61 -10.43 13.74 7.16
CA VAL A 61 -9.50 14.08 8.24
C VAL A 61 -9.18 15.56 8.07
N SER A 62 -9.83 16.40 8.86
CA SER A 62 -9.39 17.78 9.07
C SER A 62 -8.07 17.74 9.84
N VAL A 63 -6.95 17.95 9.17
CA VAL A 63 -5.66 18.15 9.83
C VAL A 63 -5.65 19.55 10.42
N ALA A 64 -5.73 19.62 11.75
CA ALA A 64 -5.60 20.88 12.47
C ALA A 64 -4.18 21.44 12.29
N ASN A 65 -4.12 22.61 11.68
CA ASN A 65 -2.94 23.45 11.57
C ASN A 65 -2.40 23.83 12.95
N ALA A 66 -1.11 23.60 13.17
CA ALA A 66 -0.36 24.22 14.25
C ALA A 66 1.09 24.48 13.77
N ALA A 67 1.28 25.68 13.20
CA ALA A 67 2.53 26.39 12.97
C ALA A 67 3.66 25.66 12.20
N GLY A 68 3.62 25.78 10.87
CA GLY A 68 4.67 25.39 9.91
C GLY A 68 4.01 25.00 8.58
N ASP A 69 3.88 25.98 7.67
CA ASP A 69 2.78 26.11 6.71
C ASP A 69 2.83 25.21 5.46
N VAL A 70 3.33 23.98 5.56
CA VAL A 70 3.27 23.05 4.43
C VAL A 70 3.01 21.61 4.87
N SER A 71 1.73 21.24 4.94
CA SER A 71 1.31 19.84 4.92
C SER A 71 1.16 19.34 3.47
N PHE A 72 1.44 18.07 3.25
CA PHE A 72 1.15 17.40 1.98
C PHE A 72 0.69 15.98 2.23
N ARG A 73 0.16 15.36 1.18
CA ARG A 73 -0.27 13.97 1.24
C ARG A 73 0.05 13.24 -0.04
N PHE A 74 0.25 11.95 0.09
CA PHE A 74 0.33 11.04 -1.04
C PHE A 74 -0.60 9.86 -0.82
N ALA A 75 -1.09 9.32 -1.93
CA ALA A 75 -1.79 8.05 -1.93
C ALA A 75 -0.78 6.92 -2.11
N TYR A 76 -1.04 5.77 -1.50
CA TYR A 76 -0.21 4.58 -1.62
C TYR A 76 -1.03 3.42 -2.16
N ILE A 77 -0.53 2.80 -3.22
CA ILE A 77 -1.08 1.61 -3.88
C ILE A 77 0.06 0.60 -3.96
N SER A 78 -0.17 -0.70 -3.72
CA SER A 78 0.91 -1.68 -3.72
C SER A 78 0.39 -3.08 -3.93
N ASP A 79 1.31 -4.00 -4.24
CA ASP A 79 1.12 -5.44 -4.25
C ASP A 79 -0.13 -5.80 -5.06
N SER A 80 -0.13 -5.38 -6.33
CA SER A 80 -1.23 -5.61 -7.26
C SER A 80 -1.14 -6.97 -7.93
N HIS A 81 0.06 -7.55 -8.02
CA HIS A 81 0.27 -8.93 -8.44
C HIS A 81 -0.50 -9.30 -9.72
N LEU A 82 -0.35 -8.46 -10.73
CA LEU A 82 -1.05 -8.63 -11.99
C LEU A 82 -0.55 -9.89 -12.69
N TYR A 83 -1.52 -10.66 -13.18
CA TYR A 83 -1.29 -11.73 -14.15
C TYR A 83 -1.69 -11.23 -15.53
N LYS A 84 -1.41 -12.05 -16.56
CA LYS A 84 -2.01 -11.85 -17.88
C LYS A 84 -3.54 -11.77 -17.75
N LYS A 85 -4.14 -10.82 -18.46
CA LYS A 85 -5.56 -10.44 -18.33
C LYS A 85 -6.54 -11.61 -18.55
N ASP A 86 -6.18 -12.54 -19.41
CA ASP A 86 -6.96 -13.75 -19.72
C ASP A 86 -6.88 -14.82 -18.63
N LEU A 87 -5.85 -14.79 -17.79
CA LEU A 87 -5.68 -15.71 -16.67
C LEU A 87 -6.48 -15.25 -15.44
N ASN A 88 -6.41 -13.97 -15.09
CA ASN A 88 -7.12 -13.43 -13.93
C ASN A 88 -7.40 -11.93 -14.06
N ASP A 89 -8.68 -11.56 -14.08
CA ASP A 89 -9.11 -10.16 -14.13
C ASP A 89 -9.40 -9.56 -12.75
N ARG A 90 -9.41 -10.35 -11.67
CA ARG A 90 -9.68 -9.89 -10.29
C ARG A 90 -8.67 -8.84 -9.86
N PHE A 91 -7.39 -9.11 -10.05
CA PHE A 91 -6.32 -8.20 -9.63
C PHE A 91 -6.27 -6.92 -10.47
N VAL A 92 -6.60 -7.04 -11.76
CA VAL A 92 -6.80 -5.88 -12.64
C VAL A 92 -7.96 -5.02 -12.14
N ARG A 93 -9.11 -5.63 -11.78
CA ARG A 93 -10.25 -4.90 -11.20
C ARG A 93 -9.89 -4.21 -9.89
N SER A 94 -9.16 -4.88 -9.01
CA SER A 94 -8.64 -4.33 -7.76
C SER A 94 -7.77 -3.09 -7.98
N LEU A 95 -6.80 -3.16 -8.90
CA LEU A 95 -5.92 -2.03 -9.21
C LEU A 95 -6.70 -0.87 -9.85
N LEU A 96 -7.60 -1.16 -10.80
CA LEU A 96 -8.46 -0.15 -11.41
C LEU A 96 -9.32 0.56 -10.36
N ARG A 97 -9.88 -0.19 -9.40
CA ARG A 97 -10.62 0.39 -8.26
C ARG A 97 -9.73 1.31 -7.42
N ALA A 98 -8.50 0.90 -7.13
CA ALA A 98 -7.56 1.75 -6.39
C ALA A 98 -7.22 3.05 -7.14
N VAL A 99 -6.99 2.97 -8.46
CA VAL A 99 -6.76 4.13 -9.33
C VAL A 99 -7.98 5.06 -9.33
N ASP A 100 -9.19 4.50 -9.46
CA ASP A 100 -10.43 5.25 -9.41
C ASP A 100 -10.64 5.94 -8.06
N ASP A 101 -10.41 5.25 -6.95
CA ASP A 101 -10.51 5.82 -5.61
C ASP A 101 -9.59 7.04 -5.47
N VAL A 102 -8.33 6.92 -5.89
CA VAL A 102 -7.36 8.02 -5.85
C VAL A 102 -7.77 9.18 -6.76
N ASN A 103 -8.22 8.87 -7.98
CA ASN A 103 -8.66 9.87 -8.96
C ASN A 103 -9.92 10.65 -8.54
N ASN A 104 -10.69 10.12 -7.58
CA ASN A 104 -11.86 10.76 -7.01
C ASN A 104 -11.57 11.51 -5.70
N MET A 105 -10.32 11.52 -5.23
CA MET A 105 -9.92 12.34 -4.08
C MET A 105 -10.00 13.83 -4.41
N ASP A 106 -10.59 14.60 -3.50
CA ASP A 106 -10.62 16.06 -3.56
C ASP A 106 -10.20 16.66 -2.20
N PRO A 107 -9.12 17.46 -2.13
CA PRO A 107 -8.17 17.71 -3.23
C PRO A 107 -7.43 16.43 -3.66
N GLN A 108 -6.81 16.45 -4.84
CA GLN A 108 -5.91 15.38 -5.29
C GLN A 108 -4.67 15.29 -4.36
N PRO A 109 -4.04 14.09 -4.23
CA PRO A 109 -2.75 13.96 -3.57
C PRO A 109 -1.64 14.63 -4.37
N ASP A 110 -0.55 15.02 -3.70
CA ASP A 110 0.62 15.62 -4.34
C ASP A 110 1.32 14.63 -5.29
N PHE A 111 1.29 13.34 -4.95
CA PHE A 111 1.72 12.22 -5.78
C PHE A 111 1.04 10.92 -5.32
N VAL A 112 1.09 9.90 -6.18
CA VAL A 112 0.80 8.51 -5.84
C VAL A 112 2.10 7.76 -5.77
N PHE A 113 2.26 6.94 -4.74
CA PHE A 113 3.38 6.04 -4.61
C PHE A 113 2.91 4.60 -4.85
N PHE A 114 3.47 3.94 -5.87
CA PHE A 114 3.23 2.53 -6.14
C PHE A 114 4.32 1.68 -5.45
N GLY A 115 3.91 0.83 -4.53
CA GLY A 115 4.75 0.21 -3.52
C GLY A 115 5.48 -1.08 -3.90
N GLY A 116 5.61 -1.41 -5.17
CA GLY A 116 6.19 -2.68 -5.65
C GLY A 116 5.16 -3.80 -5.79
N ASP A 117 5.62 -4.91 -6.37
CA ASP A 117 4.82 -6.08 -6.73
C ASP A 117 3.64 -5.72 -7.64
N LEU A 118 3.96 -5.03 -8.74
CA LEU A 118 2.99 -4.71 -9.79
C LEU A 118 2.64 -5.97 -10.57
N ALA A 119 3.63 -6.74 -11.00
CA ALA A 119 3.48 -8.03 -11.65
C ALA A 119 3.43 -9.18 -10.63
N GLN A 120 2.97 -10.36 -11.04
CA GLN A 120 3.12 -11.57 -10.24
C GLN A 120 4.46 -12.27 -10.52
N LEU A 121 4.85 -12.40 -11.78
CA LEU A 121 6.00 -13.22 -12.18
C LEU A 121 6.99 -12.41 -13.02
N GLY A 122 6.98 -11.09 -12.89
CA GLY A 122 7.85 -10.17 -13.63
C GLY A 122 7.73 -10.28 -15.14
N GLN A 123 6.66 -10.91 -15.67
CA GLN A 123 6.51 -11.08 -17.10
C GLN A 123 6.26 -9.73 -17.77
N ARG A 124 6.81 -9.55 -18.97
CA ARG A 124 6.70 -8.28 -19.70
C ARG A 124 5.25 -7.85 -19.86
N GLU A 125 4.34 -8.77 -20.18
CA GLU A 125 2.92 -8.42 -20.37
C GLU A 125 2.22 -8.05 -19.06
N GLU A 126 2.68 -8.55 -17.91
CA GLU A 126 2.15 -8.19 -16.58
C GLU A 126 2.58 -6.77 -16.20
N LEU A 127 3.88 -6.47 -16.36
CA LEU A 127 4.44 -5.14 -16.13
C LEU A 127 3.86 -4.09 -17.09
N ASP A 128 3.69 -4.45 -18.37
CA ASP A 128 3.12 -3.57 -19.38
C ASP A 128 1.66 -3.24 -19.10
N LEU A 129 0.87 -4.25 -18.69
CA LEU A 129 -0.52 -4.04 -18.29
C LEU A 129 -0.60 -3.12 -17.08
N GLY A 130 0.25 -3.33 -16.07
CA GLY A 130 0.32 -2.46 -14.91
C GLY A 130 0.70 -1.02 -15.26
N ALA A 131 1.73 -0.83 -16.08
CA ALA A 131 2.14 0.48 -16.57
C ALA A 131 1.01 1.18 -17.33
N GLU A 132 0.24 0.45 -18.15
CA GLU A 132 -0.91 1.00 -18.87
C GLU A 132 -2.03 1.45 -17.92
N ILE A 133 -2.36 0.65 -16.90
CA ILE A 133 -3.37 1.02 -15.90
C ILE A 133 -2.93 2.27 -15.12
N LEU A 134 -1.65 2.35 -14.74
CA LEU A 134 -1.13 3.47 -13.96
C LEU A 134 -1.09 4.80 -14.73
N LYS A 135 -1.12 4.78 -16.08
CA LYS A 135 -1.30 6.01 -16.89
C LYS A 135 -2.63 6.72 -16.63
N ALA A 136 -3.63 6.02 -16.10
CA ALA A 136 -4.93 6.62 -15.78
C ALA A 136 -4.91 7.41 -14.46
N VAL A 137 -3.85 7.31 -13.65
CA VAL A 137 -3.71 8.08 -12.41
C VAL A 137 -3.52 9.58 -12.74
N LYS A 138 -4.34 10.44 -12.13
CA LYS A 138 -4.32 11.90 -12.35
C LYS A 138 -3.10 12.58 -11.71
N ALA A 139 -2.70 12.12 -10.52
CA ALA A 139 -1.55 12.66 -9.82
C ALA A 139 -0.23 12.01 -10.30
N PRO A 140 0.93 12.68 -10.16
CA PRO A 140 2.22 12.10 -10.52
C PRO A 140 2.47 10.77 -9.79
N VAL A 141 2.95 9.74 -10.50
CA VAL A 141 3.24 8.43 -9.92
C VAL A 141 4.74 8.27 -9.66
N LYS A 142 5.08 7.77 -8.48
CA LYS A 142 6.42 7.31 -8.06
C LYS A 142 6.37 5.80 -7.89
N MET A 143 7.43 5.11 -8.31
CA MET A 143 7.44 3.64 -8.39
C MET A 143 8.50 3.05 -7.47
N MET A 144 8.16 1.97 -6.80
CA MET A 144 9.11 1.11 -6.10
C MET A 144 9.08 -0.28 -6.75
N VAL A 145 10.22 -0.95 -6.72
CA VAL A 145 10.33 -2.32 -7.21
C VAL A 145 10.03 -3.30 -6.07
N GLY A 146 9.24 -4.34 -6.35
CA GLY A 146 9.10 -5.51 -5.48
C GLY A 146 9.76 -6.75 -6.06
N GLU A 147 9.86 -7.83 -5.29
CA GLU A 147 10.50 -9.06 -5.76
C GLU A 147 9.75 -9.69 -6.93
N HIS A 148 8.42 -9.56 -6.97
CA HIS A 148 7.60 -10.10 -8.05
C HIS A 148 7.77 -9.34 -9.37
N ASP A 149 8.40 -8.17 -9.34
CA ASP A 149 8.74 -7.37 -10.52
C ASP A 149 10.14 -7.65 -11.07
N TRP A 150 11.01 -8.28 -10.27
CA TRP A 150 12.45 -8.22 -10.48
C TRP A 150 13.06 -9.51 -11.02
N TYR A 151 12.70 -10.66 -10.46
CA TYR A 151 13.53 -11.86 -10.59
C TYR A 151 13.38 -12.63 -11.91
N LEU A 152 12.42 -12.29 -12.78
CA LEU A 152 12.34 -12.91 -14.08
C LEU A 152 13.52 -12.49 -14.96
N ASP A 153 13.72 -11.20 -15.18
CA ASP A 153 14.77 -10.65 -16.05
C ASP A 153 15.81 -9.80 -15.31
N LEU A 154 15.84 -9.89 -13.97
CA LEU A 154 16.69 -9.07 -13.09
C LEU A 154 16.42 -7.56 -13.25
N GLY A 155 15.15 -7.21 -13.45
CA GLY A 155 14.66 -5.83 -13.51
C GLY A 155 14.96 -5.12 -14.83
N GLU A 156 15.21 -5.85 -15.92
CA GLU A 156 15.42 -5.25 -17.25
C GLU A 156 14.15 -4.52 -17.69
N ARG A 157 13.02 -5.24 -17.79
CA ARG A 157 11.75 -4.62 -18.20
C ARG A 157 11.26 -3.58 -17.20
N TRP A 158 11.41 -3.84 -15.90
CA TRP A 158 10.99 -2.87 -14.88
C TRP A 158 11.71 -1.54 -15.05
N ARG A 159 13.04 -1.56 -15.29
CA ARG A 159 13.83 -0.34 -15.52
C ARG A 159 13.48 0.37 -16.83
N GLU A 160 13.18 -0.37 -17.89
CA GLU A 160 12.70 0.20 -19.15
C GLU A 160 11.42 1.03 -18.96
N LEU A 161 10.50 0.57 -18.11
CA LEU A 161 9.21 1.21 -17.88
C LEU A 161 9.26 2.33 -16.85
N PHE A 162 10.00 2.13 -15.74
CA PHE A 162 9.87 2.96 -14.54
C PHE A 162 11.17 3.68 -14.13
N GLY A 163 12.29 3.42 -14.82
CA GLY A 163 13.57 4.06 -14.56
C GLY A 163 14.39 3.37 -13.47
N ALA A 164 15.12 4.14 -12.66
CA ALA A 164 16.02 3.60 -11.65
C ALA A 164 15.28 2.94 -10.48
N ASP A 165 15.77 1.78 -10.05
CA ASP A 165 15.24 0.99 -8.92
C ASP A 165 15.56 1.58 -7.54
N GLN A 166 16.38 2.63 -7.51
CA GLN A 166 16.60 3.51 -6.37
C GLN A 166 16.60 4.96 -6.84
N HIS A 167 15.96 5.85 -6.08
CA HIS A 167 15.93 7.27 -6.37
C HIS A 167 15.48 8.07 -5.15
N SER A 168 15.73 9.38 -5.17
CA SER A 168 15.36 10.31 -4.11
C SER A 168 14.81 11.61 -4.70
N TRP A 169 14.05 12.36 -3.89
CA TRP A 169 13.63 13.71 -4.23
C TRP A 169 13.25 14.51 -2.98
N ASP A 170 13.28 15.83 -3.09
CA ASP A 170 12.74 16.72 -2.06
C ASP A 170 11.31 17.12 -2.42
N HIS A 171 10.42 17.10 -1.44
CA HIS A 171 9.07 17.63 -1.58
C HIS A 171 8.67 18.37 -0.32
N LYS A 172 8.41 19.68 -0.44
CA LYS A 172 7.87 20.52 0.65
C LYS A 172 8.66 20.39 1.96
N GLY A 173 9.99 20.36 1.87
CA GLY A 173 10.90 20.28 3.03
C GLY A 173 11.14 18.89 3.60
N VAL A 174 10.58 17.85 2.98
CA VAL A 174 10.83 16.43 3.32
C VAL A 174 11.69 15.81 2.23
N HIS A 175 12.70 15.05 2.63
CA HIS A 175 13.51 14.25 1.72
C HIS A 175 12.91 12.85 1.60
N PHE A 176 12.69 12.40 0.37
CA PHE A 176 12.14 11.10 0.04
C PHE A 176 13.20 10.22 -0.57
N VAL A 177 13.22 8.95 -0.17
CA VAL A 177 14.16 7.94 -0.66
C VAL A 177 13.38 6.68 -1.02
N VAL A 178 13.71 6.06 -2.16
CA VAL A 178 13.23 4.73 -2.55
C VAL A 178 14.43 3.81 -2.66
N LEU A 179 14.38 2.70 -1.94
CA LEU A 179 15.43 1.68 -1.93
C LEU A 179 14.94 0.42 -2.61
N ASN A 180 15.81 -0.18 -3.43
CA ASN A 180 15.67 -1.58 -3.80
C ASN A 180 16.05 -2.44 -2.58
N SER A 181 15.04 -2.96 -1.89
CA SER A 181 15.19 -3.76 -0.67
C SER A 181 14.91 -5.24 -0.89
N VAL A 182 14.88 -5.69 -2.14
CA VAL A 182 14.56 -7.07 -2.51
C VAL A 182 15.78 -7.76 -3.14
N VAL A 183 17.00 -7.29 -2.86
CA VAL A 183 18.24 -7.85 -3.43
C VAL A 183 18.59 -9.16 -2.75
N GLU A 184 18.81 -10.21 -3.54
CA GLU A 184 19.25 -11.51 -3.08
C GLU A 184 20.66 -11.86 -3.55
N LYS A 185 21.30 -12.74 -2.78
CA LYS A 185 22.53 -13.38 -3.20
C LYS A 185 22.21 -14.35 -4.35
N ASP A 186 23.06 -14.37 -5.38
CA ASP A 186 22.92 -15.30 -6.50
C ASP A 186 22.91 -16.76 -6.02
N PHE A 187 21.71 -17.35 -6.00
CA PHE A 187 21.49 -18.75 -5.74
C PHE A 187 21.21 -19.55 -7.03
N TRP A 188 20.96 -18.87 -8.16
CA TRP A 188 20.45 -19.48 -9.39
C TRP A 188 21.56 -19.90 -10.36
N THR A 189 22.66 -19.16 -10.47
CA THR A 189 23.69 -19.39 -11.49
C THR A 189 24.37 -20.74 -11.32
N ALA A 190 24.86 -21.03 -10.10
CA ALA A 190 25.51 -22.32 -9.80
C ALA A 190 24.54 -23.52 -9.90
N ARG A 191 23.23 -23.26 -9.80
CA ARG A 191 22.18 -24.27 -9.92
C ARG A 191 21.66 -24.42 -11.34
N GLY A 192 22.07 -23.55 -12.27
CA GLY A 192 21.61 -23.55 -13.65
C GLY A 192 20.11 -23.27 -13.80
N LEU A 193 19.51 -22.51 -12.89
CA LEU A 193 18.08 -22.21 -12.96
C LEU A 193 17.78 -21.31 -14.17
N SER A 194 16.71 -21.64 -14.87
CA SER A 194 16.12 -20.74 -15.86
C SER A 194 15.59 -19.46 -15.20
N PRO A 195 15.41 -18.38 -15.97
CA PRO A 195 14.73 -17.15 -15.51
C PRO A 195 13.44 -17.40 -14.74
N MET A 196 12.57 -18.29 -15.25
CA MET A 196 11.28 -18.59 -14.63
C MET A 196 11.43 -19.43 -13.37
N GLU A 197 12.36 -20.40 -13.31
CA GLU A 197 12.63 -21.16 -12.08
C GLU A 197 13.17 -20.27 -10.96
N ARG A 198 14.04 -19.30 -11.30
CA ARG A 198 14.48 -18.27 -10.36
C ARG A 198 13.30 -17.43 -9.87
N MET A 199 12.49 -16.90 -10.78
CA MET A 199 11.31 -16.12 -10.43
C MET A 199 10.35 -16.90 -9.53
N GLN A 200 10.02 -18.14 -9.87
CA GLN A 200 9.14 -18.98 -9.06
C GLN A 200 9.72 -19.30 -7.68
N THR A 201 11.05 -19.41 -7.57
CA THR A 201 11.70 -19.58 -6.27
C THR A 201 11.45 -18.37 -5.38
N VAL A 202 11.69 -17.16 -5.90
CA VAL A 202 11.55 -15.93 -5.12
C VAL A 202 10.08 -15.58 -4.85
N ALA A 203 9.19 -15.75 -5.84
CA ALA A 203 7.76 -15.47 -5.72
C ALA A 203 7.03 -16.30 -4.65
N GLY A 204 7.66 -17.37 -4.15
CA GLY A 204 7.09 -18.20 -3.08
C GLY A 204 7.19 -17.56 -1.70
N LEU A 205 8.22 -16.75 -1.45
CA LEU A 205 8.55 -16.10 -0.16
C LEU A 205 8.87 -17.05 1.02
N ASP A 206 8.26 -18.22 1.09
CA ASP A 206 8.51 -19.25 2.11
C ASP A 206 9.48 -20.35 1.64
N ASN A 207 10.21 -20.07 0.56
CA ASN A 207 11.12 -21.03 -0.05
C ASN A 207 12.47 -21.09 0.68
N GLY A 208 12.84 -22.26 1.19
CA GLY A 208 14.13 -22.48 1.88
C GLY A 208 15.38 -22.40 0.99
N VAL A 209 15.23 -22.29 -0.33
CA VAL A 209 16.35 -22.13 -1.28
C VAL A 209 16.80 -20.68 -1.39
N GLN A 210 15.87 -19.74 -1.29
CA GLN A 210 16.15 -18.32 -1.47
C GLN A 210 16.91 -17.76 -0.28
N SER A 211 17.68 -16.70 -0.52
CA SER A 211 18.33 -15.96 0.55
C SER A 211 17.36 -14.93 1.14
N PRO A 212 17.51 -14.55 2.42
CA PRO A 212 16.81 -13.39 2.92
C PRO A 212 17.09 -12.16 2.05
N PHE A 213 16.08 -11.32 1.83
CA PHE A 213 16.27 -10.07 1.07
C PHE A 213 17.27 -9.16 1.76
N THR A 214 17.96 -8.35 0.95
CA THR A 214 18.90 -7.31 1.40
C THR A 214 18.64 -6.02 0.65
N VAL A 215 19.15 -4.90 1.18
CA VAL A 215 19.38 -3.70 0.38
C VAL A 215 20.69 -3.87 -0.41
N GLY A 216 21.70 -4.49 0.19
CA GLY A 216 22.96 -4.80 -0.46
C GLY A 216 23.92 -3.61 -0.54
N ASP A 217 25.22 -3.89 -0.63
CA ASP A 217 26.28 -2.89 -0.38
C ASP A 217 26.21 -1.70 -1.35
N ALA A 218 25.86 -1.96 -2.61
CA ALA A 218 25.73 -0.93 -3.63
C ALA A 218 24.59 0.06 -3.32
N ASN A 219 23.41 -0.42 -2.94
CA ASN A 219 22.29 0.44 -2.56
C ASN A 219 22.57 1.14 -1.22
N ARG A 220 23.21 0.48 -0.24
CA ARG A 220 23.61 1.13 1.03
C ARG A 220 24.66 2.23 0.80
N ALA A 221 25.59 2.04 -0.14
CA ALA A 221 26.55 3.06 -0.54
C ALA A 221 25.89 4.24 -1.26
N TRP A 222 24.93 3.96 -2.16
CA TRP A 222 24.12 4.99 -2.80
C TRP A 222 23.32 5.80 -1.76
N LEU A 223 22.66 5.14 -0.82
CA LEU A 223 21.91 5.79 0.27
C LEU A 223 22.78 6.72 1.09
N LYS A 224 23.98 6.28 1.48
CA LYS A 224 24.94 7.13 2.22
C LYS A 224 25.26 8.39 1.42
N LYS A 225 25.58 8.22 0.13
CA LYS A 225 25.95 9.33 -0.77
C LYS A 225 24.81 10.32 -0.98
N ASP A 226 23.59 9.82 -1.16
CA ASP A 226 22.39 10.65 -1.30
C ASP A 226 22.16 11.50 -0.04
N LEU A 227 22.26 10.86 1.13
CA LEU A 227 22.02 11.50 2.42
C LEU A 227 23.17 12.37 2.93
N GLU A 228 24.36 12.34 2.31
CA GLU A 228 25.55 13.10 2.75
C GLU A 228 25.24 14.59 2.97
N LYS A 229 24.49 15.19 2.05
CA LYS A 229 24.17 16.62 2.03
C LYS A 229 22.85 16.96 2.72
N VAL A 230 22.08 15.96 3.14
CA VAL A 230 20.78 16.15 3.78
C VAL A 230 21.02 16.41 5.28
N SER A 231 20.52 17.55 5.76
CA SER A 231 20.60 17.94 7.17
C SER A 231 19.91 16.91 8.06
N SER A 232 20.46 16.63 9.25
CA SER A 232 19.83 15.75 10.25
C SER A 232 18.45 16.24 10.71
N LYS A 233 18.16 17.54 10.51
CA LYS A 233 16.86 18.16 10.84
C LYS A 233 15.80 18.00 9.74
N THR A 234 16.21 17.65 8.52
CA THR A 234 15.27 17.41 7.43
C THR A 234 14.52 16.10 7.70
N PRO A 235 13.18 16.10 7.75
CA PRO A 235 12.42 14.85 7.88
C PRO A 235 12.69 13.93 6.68
N LEU A 236 12.87 12.65 6.97
CA LEU A 236 13.17 11.63 5.99
C LEU A 236 12.01 10.64 5.87
N VAL A 237 11.53 10.41 4.64
CA VAL A 237 10.61 9.32 4.34
C VAL A 237 11.31 8.34 3.41
N VAL A 238 11.50 7.10 3.88
CA VAL A 238 12.15 6.02 3.14
C VAL A 238 11.10 5.00 2.73
N PHE A 239 11.09 4.64 1.45
CA PHE A 239 10.29 3.56 0.91
C PHE A 239 11.18 2.34 0.67
N SER A 240 10.70 1.18 1.13
CA SER A 240 11.29 -0.13 0.87
C SER A 240 10.16 -1.11 0.57
N HIS A 241 10.36 -2.10 -0.30
CA HIS A 241 9.30 -3.08 -0.54
C HIS A 241 9.27 -4.11 0.61
N SER A 242 10.36 -4.85 0.79
CA SER A 242 10.60 -5.64 2.00
C SER A 242 10.79 -4.73 3.24
N PRO A 243 10.32 -5.15 4.44
CA PRO A 243 10.51 -4.39 5.67
C PRO A 243 11.99 -4.19 6.02
N LEU A 244 12.40 -2.96 6.32
CA LEU A 244 13.74 -2.64 6.87
C LEU A 244 13.83 -2.95 8.38
N TYR A 245 13.24 -4.06 8.81
CA TYR A 245 13.32 -4.63 10.15
C TYR A 245 12.95 -6.11 10.12
N LYS A 246 13.22 -6.83 11.21
CA LYS A 246 12.94 -8.26 11.32
C LYS A 246 11.50 -8.51 11.78
N LEU A 247 10.57 -8.76 10.85
CA LEU A 247 9.23 -9.22 11.21
C LEU A 247 9.19 -10.75 11.36
N TYR A 248 9.36 -11.48 10.25
CA TYR A 248 9.28 -12.94 10.29
C TYR A 248 10.07 -13.62 9.16
N LYS A 249 11.12 -14.36 9.53
CA LYS A 249 12.07 -14.98 8.59
C LYS A 249 11.44 -15.92 7.59
N ASN A 250 10.56 -16.78 8.10
CA ASN A 250 10.13 -17.95 7.36
C ASN A 250 9.23 -17.59 6.17
N TRP A 251 8.74 -16.35 6.12
CA TRP A 251 8.00 -15.79 4.99
C TRP A 251 8.79 -14.71 4.26
N ASN A 252 10.09 -14.60 4.54
CA ASN A 252 10.98 -13.55 4.05
C ASN A 252 10.46 -12.11 4.28
N PHE A 253 9.62 -11.91 5.31
CA PHE A 253 9.04 -10.61 5.68
C PHE A 253 10.06 -9.74 6.43
N TRP A 254 11.30 -9.68 5.94
CA TRP A 254 12.33 -8.84 6.50
C TRP A 254 13.46 -8.60 5.51
N THR A 255 14.36 -7.69 5.89
CA THR A 255 15.62 -7.44 5.20
C THR A 255 16.79 -7.84 6.12
N ASP A 256 17.78 -8.59 5.61
CA ASP A 256 18.88 -9.17 6.40
C ASP A 256 19.88 -8.11 6.91
N ASP A 257 20.16 -7.11 6.09
CA ASP A 257 21.03 -5.97 6.40
C ASP A 257 20.22 -4.74 6.86
N ALA A 258 19.00 -4.94 7.37
CA ALA A 258 18.14 -3.87 7.88
C ALA A 258 18.84 -2.99 8.93
N GLU A 259 19.61 -3.58 9.84
CA GLU A 259 20.33 -2.90 10.90
C GLU A 259 21.43 -1.96 10.34
N ASP A 260 22.08 -2.33 9.23
CA ASP A 260 23.04 -1.47 8.55
C ASP A 260 22.35 -0.25 7.94
N VAL A 261 21.15 -0.45 7.37
CA VAL A 261 20.34 0.65 6.83
C VAL A 261 19.88 1.55 7.97
N GLN A 262 19.32 1.00 9.04
CA GLN A 262 18.92 1.74 10.24
C GLN A 262 20.10 2.55 10.83
N ALA A 263 21.33 2.01 10.80
CA ALA A 263 22.51 2.73 11.26
C ALA A 263 22.88 3.95 10.40
N ILE A 264 22.55 3.95 9.10
CA ILE A 264 22.67 5.11 8.22
C ILE A 264 21.59 6.14 8.59
N LEU A 265 20.35 5.68 8.79
CA LEU A 265 19.18 6.53 9.01
C LEU A 265 19.13 7.16 10.41
N ARG A 266 19.70 6.52 11.44
CA ARG A 266 19.58 6.96 12.84
C ARG A 266 20.11 8.38 13.12
N ARG A 267 20.91 8.96 12.21
CA ARG A 267 21.45 10.32 12.36
C ARG A 267 20.40 11.42 12.19
N PHE A 268 19.25 11.12 11.59
CA PHE A 268 18.17 12.07 11.31
C PHE A 268 17.20 12.15 12.49
N GLU A 269 16.70 13.33 12.83
CA GLU A 269 15.80 13.49 13.99
C GLU A 269 14.46 12.77 13.76
N ASN A 270 13.93 12.80 12.53
CA ASN A 270 12.65 12.20 12.17
C ASN A 270 12.80 11.33 10.92
N VAL A 271 12.59 10.01 11.09
CA VAL A 271 12.63 9.05 9.98
C VAL A 271 11.37 8.20 9.99
N THR A 272 10.68 8.19 8.85
CA THR A 272 9.53 7.31 8.60
C THR A 272 9.88 6.35 7.47
N VAL A 273 9.73 5.05 7.70
CA VAL A 273 9.89 3.99 6.70
C VAL A 273 8.51 3.44 6.35
N ILE A 274 8.20 3.37 5.06
CA ILE A 274 6.93 2.84 4.53
C ILE A 274 7.22 1.68 3.60
N HIS A 275 6.50 0.57 3.79
CA HIS A 275 6.74 -0.64 3.00
C HIS A 275 5.48 -1.40 2.59
N GLY A 276 5.62 -2.18 1.51
CA GLY A 276 4.64 -3.14 0.99
C GLY A 276 4.95 -4.55 1.50
N HIS A 277 4.88 -5.54 0.61
CA HIS A 277 5.36 -6.92 0.75
C HIS A 277 4.58 -7.80 1.73
N THR A 278 4.28 -7.28 2.92
CA THR A 278 3.62 -8.05 3.98
C THR A 278 2.10 -8.05 3.83
N HIS A 279 1.53 -7.18 2.98
CA HIS A 279 0.08 -7.01 2.78
C HIS A 279 -0.68 -6.76 4.10
N GLN A 280 -0.05 -6.04 5.03
CA GLN A 280 -0.50 -5.93 6.42
C GLN A 280 -0.46 -4.49 6.90
N LEU A 281 -1.42 -4.12 7.74
CA LEU A 281 -1.33 -2.93 8.58
C LEU A 281 -0.26 -3.21 9.62
N LEU A 282 0.93 -2.62 9.47
CA LEU A 282 2.01 -2.74 10.43
C LEU A 282 2.39 -1.37 10.95
N THR A 283 2.71 -1.33 12.25
CA THR A 283 3.22 -0.13 12.90
C THR A 283 4.28 -0.54 13.92
N ASN A 284 5.51 -0.11 13.68
CA ASN A 284 6.66 -0.40 14.53
C ASN A 284 7.48 0.87 14.79
N GLN A 285 8.31 0.85 15.83
CA GLN A 285 9.25 1.91 16.16
C GLN A 285 10.57 1.28 16.63
N ILE A 286 11.68 1.67 16.02
CA ILE A 286 13.02 1.29 16.47
C ILE A 286 13.83 2.58 16.63
N GLY A 287 14.14 2.94 17.87
CA GLY A 287 14.79 4.22 18.17
C GLY A 287 13.95 5.40 17.65
N ASN A 288 14.55 6.22 16.80
CA ASN A 288 13.93 7.37 16.13
C ASN A 288 13.27 7.04 14.77
N ILE A 289 13.24 5.77 14.37
CA ILE A 289 12.67 5.34 13.08
C ILE A 289 11.29 4.71 13.30
N SER A 290 10.26 5.31 12.69
CA SER A 290 8.91 4.76 12.61
C SER A 290 8.77 3.90 11.36
N PHE A 291 8.16 2.72 11.47
CA PHE A 291 7.94 1.82 10.32
C PHE A 291 6.45 1.54 10.12
N HIS A 292 6.04 1.51 8.86
CA HIS A 292 4.66 1.37 8.45
C HIS A 292 4.49 0.40 7.27
N GLY A 293 3.84 -0.73 7.52
CA GLY A 293 3.36 -1.62 6.47
C GLY A 293 2.02 -1.15 5.93
N LEU A 294 1.87 -1.23 4.61
CA LEU A 294 0.67 -0.82 3.89
C LEU A 294 -0.05 -2.00 3.23
N LEU A 295 -1.29 -1.72 2.82
CA LEU A 295 -2.22 -2.71 2.27
C LEU A 295 -1.86 -3.14 0.86
N SER A 296 -2.17 -4.39 0.55
CA SER A 296 -2.21 -4.90 -0.81
C SER A 296 -3.56 -4.62 -1.47
N THR A 297 -3.51 -4.45 -2.78
CA THR A 297 -4.71 -4.42 -3.63
C THR A 297 -5.14 -5.82 -4.09
N ALA A 298 -4.26 -6.81 -4.04
CA ALA A 298 -4.49 -8.14 -4.58
C ALA A 298 -5.13 -9.11 -3.57
N TRP A 299 -4.49 -9.33 -2.42
CA TRP A 299 -4.96 -10.20 -1.32
C TRP A 299 -4.28 -9.81 0.00
N PRO A 300 -4.82 -10.16 1.18
CA PRO A 300 -4.11 -10.00 2.45
C PRO A 300 -3.30 -11.24 2.81
N TRP A 301 -2.14 -11.07 3.45
CA TRP A 301 -1.44 -12.16 4.15
C TRP A 301 -1.96 -12.32 5.59
N PRO A 302 -1.95 -13.54 6.17
CA PRO A 302 -2.04 -13.71 7.62
C PRO A 302 -0.91 -12.95 8.33
N TYR A 303 -1.16 -12.51 9.55
CA TYR A 303 -0.12 -11.96 10.41
C TYR A 303 0.87 -13.04 10.86
N ALA A 304 2.11 -12.63 11.12
CA ALA A 304 3.14 -13.55 11.59
C ALA A 304 2.70 -14.18 12.93
N PRO A 305 2.95 -15.48 13.15
CA PRO A 305 2.51 -16.18 14.36
C PRO A 305 3.22 -15.68 15.62
N GLU A 306 4.37 -15.01 15.48
CA GLU A 306 5.19 -14.46 16.55
C GLU A 306 5.95 -13.23 16.04
N GLY A 307 6.57 -12.47 16.94
CA GLY A 307 7.42 -11.32 16.57
C GLY A 307 6.66 -10.07 16.12
N MET A 308 5.33 -10.06 16.25
CA MET A 308 4.49 -8.92 15.87
C MET A 308 4.85 -7.65 16.68
N PRO A 309 5.11 -6.50 16.01
CA PRO A 309 5.39 -5.25 16.70
C PRO A 309 4.24 -4.83 17.62
N GLN A 310 4.57 -4.37 18.82
CA GLN A 310 3.59 -4.06 19.88
C GLN A 310 2.53 -3.01 19.47
N MET A 311 2.90 -2.06 18.61
CA MET A 311 1.98 -1.01 18.12
C MET A 311 1.19 -1.44 16.88
N THR A 312 1.39 -2.65 16.39
CA THR A 312 0.58 -3.17 15.29
C THR A 312 -0.84 -3.42 15.79
N ILE A 313 -1.81 -3.01 14.98
CA ILE A 313 -3.20 -3.38 15.15
C ILE A 313 -3.55 -4.28 13.98
N GLU A 314 -3.78 -5.54 14.32
CA GLU A 314 -4.13 -6.54 13.32
C GLU A 314 -5.46 -6.19 12.68
N MET A 315 -5.50 -6.32 11.35
CA MET A 315 -6.76 -6.40 10.63
C MET A 315 -7.53 -7.62 11.11
N GLY A 316 -8.67 -7.42 11.76
CA GLY A 316 -9.63 -8.51 11.92
C GLY A 316 -10.14 -8.91 10.55
N ARG A 317 -10.02 -10.17 10.15
CA ARG A 317 -10.60 -10.68 8.89
C ARG A 317 -12.03 -11.12 9.16
N ALA A 318 -13.00 -10.29 8.75
CA ALA A 318 -14.41 -10.47 9.08
C ALA A 318 -15.05 -11.62 8.31
N ASN A 319 -14.63 -11.82 7.06
CA ASN A 319 -15.22 -12.80 6.17
C ASN A 319 -14.09 -13.58 5.48
N PRO A 320 -13.78 -14.81 5.94
CA PRO A 320 -12.74 -15.62 5.32
C PRO A 320 -13.07 -16.06 3.88
N PHE A 321 -14.32 -15.90 3.42
CA PHE A 321 -14.75 -16.21 2.06
C PHE A 321 -14.71 -15.01 1.10
N ASP A 322 -14.44 -13.81 1.61
CA ASP A 322 -14.22 -12.64 0.77
C ASP A 322 -12.71 -12.48 0.50
N PRO A 323 -12.25 -12.70 -0.75
CA PRO A 323 -10.83 -12.59 -1.09
C PRO A 323 -10.30 -11.16 -0.98
N GLN A 324 -11.19 -10.15 -0.92
CA GLN A 324 -10.82 -8.74 -0.72
C GLN A 324 -10.82 -8.35 0.77
N ASP A 325 -11.10 -9.29 1.68
CA ASP A 325 -11.23 -9.02 3.12
C ASP A 325 -9.89 -8.74 3.80
N GLY A 326 -9.52 -7.46 3.80
CA GLY A 326 -8.19 -7.00 4.20
C GLY A 326 -7.40 -6.35 3.07
N CYS A 327 -8.01 -6.13 1.90
CA CYS A 327 -7.42 -5.38 0.80
C CYS A 327 -7.88 -3.93 0.78
N GLY A 328 -7.09 -3.07 0.16
CA GLY A 328 -7.44 -1.67 0.03
C GLY A 328 -6.30 -0.78 -0.45
N ASN A 329 -6.48 0.52 -0.24
CA ASN A 329 -5.47 1.54 -0.48
C ASN A 329 -5.27 2.39 0.77
N GLY A 330 -4.31 3.31 0.73
CA GLY A 330 -4.00 4.17 1.88
C GLY A 330 -3.74 5.62 1.50
N LEU A 331 -4.04 6.50 2.45
CA LEU A 331 -3.59 7.90 2.45
C LEU A 331 -2.58 8.10 3.56
N VAL A 332 -1.47 8.78 3.24
CA VAL A 332 -0.46 9.19 4.20
C VAL A 332 -0.39 10.72 4.21
N ALA A 333 -0.60 11.31 5.39
CA ALA A 333 -0.42 12.73 5.63
C ALA A 333 0.84 12.94 6.46
N VAL A 334 1.78 13.73 5.93
CA VAL A 334 3.07 13.98 6.57
C VAL A 334 3.02 15.30 7.33
N HIS A 335 3.44 15.27 8.61
CA HIS A 335 3.50 16.43 9.49
C HIS A 335 4.89 17.06 9.49
N THR A 336 4.97 18.30 9.97
CA THR A 336 6.24 19.04 10.08
C THR A 336 7.25 18.41 11.04
N ASP A 337 6.78 17.62 12.01
CA ASP A 337 7.61 16.81 12.89
C ASP A 337 8.02 15.46 12.29
N GLY A 338 7.76 15.24 10.98
CA GLY A 338 8.12 14.03 10.25
C GLY A 338 7.29 12.79 10.60
N LEU A 339 6.38 12.87 11.57
CA LEU A 339 5.42 11.82 11.83
C LEU A 339 4.31 11.84 10.78
N VAL A 340 3.62 10.71 10.66
CA VAL A 340 2.55 10.54 9.68
C VAL A 340 1.24 10.15 10.33
N ASP A 341 0.14 10.72 9.83
CA ASP A 341 -1.18 10.12 9.98
C ASP A 341 -1.44 9.20 8.79
N LYS A 342 -1.93 7.99 9.06
CA LYS A 342 -2.28 7.02 8.03
C LYS A 342 -3.76 6.73 8.09
N VAL A 343 -4.39 6.70 6.93
CA VAL A 343 -5.75 6.20 6.75
C VAL A 343 -5.67 5.00 5.83
N TYR A 344 -5.95 3.82 6.38
CA TYR A 344 -6.10 2.59 5.63
C TYR A 344 -7.55 2.46 5.21
N ASN A 345 -7.81 2.58 3.91
CA ASN A 345 -9.14 2.41 3.34
C ASN A 345 -9.31 0.96 2.90
N LEU A 346 -9.97 0.17 3.75
CA LEU A 346 -10.31 -1.22 3.49
C LEU A 346 -11.59 -1.27 2.65
N TRP A 347 -11.57 -1.99 1.53
CA TRP A 347 -12.66 -1.94 0.56
C TRP A 347 -14.02 -2.45 1.03
N ASN A 348 -14.04 -3.23 2.10
CA ASN A 348 -15.21 -3.91 2.62
C ASN A 348 -15.63 -3.43 4.02
N ARG A 349 -15.00 -2.39 4.58
CA ARG A 349 -15.30 -1.90 5.94
C ARG A 349 -14.84 -0.46 6.18
N ASN A 350 -15.06 0.03 7.40
CA ASN A 350 -14.63 1.36 7.80
C ASN A 350 -13.10 1.50 7.79
N PRO A 351 -12.57 2.67 7.37
CA PRO A 351 -11.14 2.91 7.39
C PRO A 351 -10.51 2.78 8.77
N VAL A 352 -9.28 2.28 8.82
CA VAL A 352 -8.46 2.26 10.04
C VAL A 352 -7.55 3.48 10.03
N LYS A 353 -7.58 4.28 11.09
CA LYS A 353 -6.77 5.51 11.19
C LYS A 353 -5.68 5.34 12.23
N VAL A 354 -4.41 5.33 11.83
CA VAL A 354 -3.27 5.35 12.76
C VAL A 354 -2.75 6.78 12.82
N THR A 355 -2.85 7.42 13.99
CA THR A 355 -2.56 8.85 14.15
C THR A 355 -1.17 9.11 14.74
N ARG A 356 -0.64 10.31 14.52
CA ARG A 356 0.58 10.81 15.16
C ARG A 356 0.49 10.74 16.68
N THR A 357 -0.69 10.97 17.27
CA THR A 357 -0.90 10.89 18.72
C THR A 357 -0.76 9.46 19.22
N TYR A 358 -1.32 8.49 18.47
CA TYR A 358 -1.15 7.07 18.76
C TYR A 358 0.33 6.69 18.76
N MET A 359 1.07 7.09 17.72
CA MET A 359 2.51 6.87 17.58
C MET A 359 3.30 7.47 18.76
N LYS A 360 3.13 8.77 19.05
CA LYS A 360 3.84 9.46 20.14
C LYS A 360 3.58 8.84 21.51
N SER A 361 2.41 8.24 21.70
CA SER A 361 2.03 7.64 22.98
C SER A 361 2.55 6.20 23.18
N GLY A 362 3.23 5.62 22.18
CA GLY A 362 3.57 4.19 22.20
C GLY A 362 2.32 3.30 22.21
N GLY A 363 1.27 3.74 21.52
CA GLY A 363 0.00 3.01 21.39
C GLY A 363 -0.98 3.13 22.57
N LYS A 364 -0.78 4.09 23.48
CA LYS A 364 -1.61 4.31 24.69
C LYS A 364 -2.78 5.26 24.50
N LYS A 365 -2.69 6.21 23.56
CA LYS A 365 -3.72 7.22 23.23
C LYS A 365 -4.22 7.02 21.81
N ASP A 366 -5.46 7.40 21.52
CA ASP A 366 -6.07 7.33 20.18
C ASP A 366 -5.93 5.96 19.51
N ARG A 367 -5.99 4.88 20.30
CA ARG A 367 -5.87 3.51 19.78
C ARG A 367 -7.00 3.23 18.80
N PRO A 368 -6.70 2.85 17.55
CA PRO A 368 -7.71 2.40 16.60
C PRO A 368 -8.59 1.31 17.19
N ALA A 369 -9.88 1.37 16.88
CA ALA A 369 -10.82 0.35 17.32
C ALA A 369 -10.36 -1.03 16.81
N VAL A 370 -10.25 -1.99 17.72
CA VAL A 370 -10.03 -3.38 17.34
C VAL A 370 -11.31 -3.86 16.64
N PRO A 371 -11.22 -4.44 15.43
CA PRO A 371 -12.41 -4.92 14.73
C PRO A 371 -13.16 -5.94 15.59
N VAL A 372 -14.37 -5.60 16.03
CA VAL A 372 -15.26 -6.53 16.73
C VAL A 372 -16.04 -7.30 15.68
N LEU A 373 -15.72 -8.57 15.49
CA LEU A 373 -16.49 -9.43 14.60
C LEU A 373 -17.72 -9.94 15.34
N LYS A 374 -18.91 -9.73 14.76
CA LYS A 374 -19.99 -10.70 14.99
C LYS A 374 -19.55 -11.97 14.26
N THR A 375 -19.23 -13.02 15.02
CA THR A 375 -18.92 -14.33 14.46
C THR A 375 -20.00 -14.71 13.45
N TYR A 376 -19.61 -15.12 12.25
CA TYR A 376 -20.52 -15.76 11.30
C TYR A 376 -20.91 -17.15 11.77
#